data_AF-A0A972YY36-F1
#
_entry.id   AF-A0A972YY36-F1
#
_cell.length_a   1.000
_cell.length_b   1.000
_cell.length_c   1.000
_cell.angle_alpha   90.00
_cell.angle_beta   90.00
_cell.angle_gamma   90.00
#
_symmetry.space_group_name_H-M   'P 1'
#
loop_
_entity.id
_entity.type
_entity.pdbx_description
1 polymer ?
#
loop_
_entity_poly.entity_id
_entity_poly.type
_entity_poly.pdbx_seq_one_letter_code
_entity_poly.pdbx_strand_id
1 'polypeptide(L)'
;MIKNLVTLMIVVILITSGCVVIPEKDFTAKYKCGLSTDKKVLKFVNLLENDNSFYAWNDEILAVITVPTSAIVSGVYVAVHNTYHFAEETIKCSYPL
;
A
#
# COMPACT_ATOMS: atom_id res chain seq x y z
N MET A 1 -36.78 12.71 -41.46
CA MET A 1 -36.91 13.07 -40.03
C MET A 1 -36.97 11.84 -39.12
N ILE A 2 -37.79 10.82 -39.42
CA ILE A 2 -37.89 9.57 -38.63
C ILE A 2 -36.56 8.81 -38.46
N LYS A 3 -35.73 8.69 -39.50
CA LYS A 3 -34.44 7.96 -39.41
C LYS A 3 -33.51 8.56 -38.36
N ASN A 4 -33.40 9.89 -38.31
CA ASN A 4 -32.53 10.58 -37.34
C ASN A 4 -33.06 10.46 -35.90
N LEU A 5 -34.39 10.39 -35.74
CA LEU A 5 -35.03 10.15 -34.43
C LEU A 5 -34.74 8.73 -33.91
N VAL A 6 -34.82 7.73 -34.79
CA VAL A 6 -34.52 6.33 -34.44
C VAL A 6 -33.05 6.16 -34.06
N THR A 7 -32.12 6.80 -34.79
CA THR A 7 -30.69 6.76 -34.44
C THR A 7 -30.42 7.40 -33.08
N LEU A 8 -31.09 8.50 -32.74
CA LEU A 8 -30.94 9.16 -31.44
C LEU A 8 -31.38 8.25 -30.28
N MET A 9 -32.51 7.55 -30.45
CA MET A 9 -33.05 6.64 -29.44
C MET A 9 -32.10 5.46 -29.17
N ILE A 10 -31.47 4.91 -30.22
CA ILE A 10 -30.51 3.81 -30.09
C ILE A 10 -29.26 4.25 -29.30
N VAL A 11 -28.75 5.46 -29.56
CA VAL A 11 -27.59 6.00 -28.85
C VAL A 11 -27.89 6.20 -27.36
N VAL A 12 -29.09 6.68 -27.01
CA VAL A 12 -29.51 6.90 -25.61
C VAL A 12 -29.60 5.59 -24.82
N ILE A 13 -30.04 4.51 -25.45
CA ILE A 13 -30.12 3.19 -24.81
C ILE A 13 -28.72 2.62 -24.56
N LEU A 14 -27.76 2.86 -25.46
CA LEU A 14 -26.38 2.39 -25.33
C LEU A 14 -25.59 3.10 -24.22
N ILE A 15 -25.86 4.38 -23.95
CA ILE A 15 -25.16 5.14 -22.91
C ILE A 15 -25.73 4.94 -21.51
N THR A 16 -26.92 4.32 -21.38
CA THR A 16 -27.60 4.10 -20.09
C THR A 16 -27.41 2.68 -19.54
N SER A 17 -26.79 1.77 -20.28
CA SER A 17 -26.49 0.40 -19.84
C SER A 17 -25.21 0.31 -18.99
N GLY A 18 -25.09 1.13 -17.96
CA GLY A 18 -24.06 0.98 -16.94
C GLY A 18 -24.60 0.17 -15.75
N CYS A 19 -24.09 -1.05 -15.54
CA CYS A 19 -24.36 -1.76 -14.28
C CYS A 19 -23.49 -1.17 -13.17
N VAL A 20 -24.12 -0.66 -12.11
CA VAL A 20 -23.41 -0.20 -10.92
C VAL A 20 -23.14 -1.42 -10.03
N VAL A 21 -21.87 -1.81 -9.92
CA VAL A 21 -21.45 -2.88 -9.01
C VAL A 21 -21.40 -2.30 -7.61
N ILE A 22 -22.36 -2.69 -6.77
CA ILE A 22 -22.40 -2.31 -5.35
C ILE A 22 -21.79 -3.48 -4.57
N PRO A 23 -20.80 -3.25 -3.69
CA PRO A 23 -20.27 -4.30 -2.84
C PRO A 23 -21.38 -4.80 -1.90
N GLU A 24 -21.82 -6.03 -2.11
CA GLU A 24 -22.72 -6.72 -1.20
C GLU A 24 -21.93 -7.23 0.01
N LYS A 25 -22.51 -7.09 1.21
CA LYS A 25 -21.92 -7.67 2.43
C LYS A 25 -22.16 -9.18 2.39
N ASP A 26 -21.12 -9.94 2.07
CA ASP A 26 -21.16 -11.39 2.16
C ASP A 26 -21.08 -11.83 3.63
N PHE A 27 -22.18 -12.37 4.16
CA PHE A 27 -22.27 -12.90 5.52
C PHE A 27 -21.76 -14.35 5.63
N THR A 28 -21.41 -14.98 4.52
CA THR A 28 -20.96 -16.38 4.43
C THR A 28 -19.43 -16.49 4.38
N ALA A 29 -18.74 -15.40 4.04
CA ALA A 29 -17.30 -15.33 4.00
C ALA A 29 -16.71 -15.43 5.42
N LYS A 30 -16.21 -16.63 5.76
CA LYS A 30 -15.35 -16.82 6.94
C LYS A 30 -13.96 -16.27 6.64
N TYR A 31 -13.78 -14.96 6.79
CA TYR A 31 -12.46 -14.33 6.71
C TYR A 31 -11.57 -14.92 7.82
N LYS A 32 -10.57 -15.73 7.46
CA LYS A 32 -9.50 -16.06 8.38
C LYS A 32 -8.61 -14.83 8.48
N CYS A 33 -8.46 -14.26 9.67
CA CYS A 33 -7.49 -13.20 9.93
C CYS A 33 -6.08 -13.75 9.65
N GLY A 34 -5.56 -13.48 8.45
CA GLY A 34 -4.16 -13.71 8.11
C GLY A 34 -3.36 -12.50 8.54
N LEU A 35 -2.97 -12.46 9.80
CA LEU A 35 -2.09 -11.41 10.29
C LEU A 35 -0.68 -11.65 9.71
N SER A 36 -0.08 -10.66 9.05
CA SER A 36 1.35 -10.71 8.71
C SER A 36 2.13 -10.72 10.03
N THR A 37 2.74 -11.85 10.38
CA THR A 37 3.13 -12.24 11.75
C THR A 37 4.15 -11.35 12.45
N ASP A 38 4.90 -10.50 11.75
CA ASP A 38 6.06 -9.82 12.34
C ASP A 38 6.05 -8.31 12.14
N LYS A 39 6.28 -7.59 13.24
CA LYS A 39 6.57 -6.15 13.24
C LYS A 39 7.86 -5.86 12.48
N LYS A 40 7.91 -4.73 11.78
CA LYS A 40 9.15 -4.25 11.15
C LYS A 40 10.01 -3.51 12.17
N VAL A 41 11.32 -3.65 12.01
CA VAL A 41 12.34 -2.97 12.83
C VAL A 41 13.33 -2.24 11.93
N LEU A 42 13.85 -1.11 12.41
CA LEU A 42 14.92 -0.39 11.72
C LEU A 42 16.24 -1.15 11.93
N LYS A 43 16.93 -1.45 10.83
CA LYS A 43 18.28 -2.02 10.86
C LYS A 43 19.20 -1.10 10.07
N PHE A 44 20.27 -0.64 10.72
CA PHE A 44 21.34 0.06 10.03
C PHE A 44 22.18 -0.98 9.27
N VAL A 45 22.35 -0.77 7.97
CA VAL A 45 23.14 -1.66 7.11
C VAL A 45 24.14 -0.80 6.35
N ASN A 46 25.43 -1.10 6.52
CA ASN A 46 26.46 -0.48 5.71
C ASN A 46 26.55 -1.22 4.38
N LEU A 47 26.10 -0.59 3.30
CA LEU A 47 26.13 -1.18 1.96
C LEU A 47 27.53 -1.11 1.31
N LEU A 48 28.46 -0.38 1.91
CA LEU A 48 29.80 -0.11 1.37
C LEU A 48 30.91 -0.83 2.16
N GLU A 49 30.56 -1.65 3.16
CA GLU A 49 31.53 -2.33 4.04
C GLU A 49 32.53 -3.22 3.29
N ASN A 50 32.22 -3.62 2.05
CA ASN A 50 33.05 -4.48 1.23
C ASN A 50 33.33 -3.93 -0.18
N ASP A 51 33.09 -2.62 -0.39
CA ASP A 51 33.25 -1.97 -1.68
C ASP A 51 34.49 -1.07 -1.68
N ASN A 52 35.48 -1.41 -2.51
CA ASN A 52 36.82 -0.79 -2.48
C ASN A 52 36.95 0.38 -3.48
N SER A 53 35.83 0.85 -4.04
CA SER A 53 35.80 1.48 -5.36
C SER A 53 35.40 2.97 -5.39
N PHE A 54 35.19 3.61 -4.25
CA PHE A 54 34.87 5.04 -4.16
C PHE A 54 35.85 5.78 -3.24
N TYR A 55 36.27 7.01 -3.61
CA TYR A 55 37.13 7.85 -2.76
C TYR A 55 36.49 7.96 -1.37
N ALA A 56 37.20 7.57 -0.31
CA ALA A 56 36.68 7.48 1.07
C ALA A 56 35.96 8.75 1.58
N TRP A 57 36.27 9.91 1.00
CA TRP A 57 35.72 11.22 1.33
C TRP A 57 34.33 11.45 0.71
N ASN A 58 34.05 10.84 -0.45
CA ASN A 58 32.72 10.88 -1.05
C ASN A 58 31.71 10.06 -0.24
N ASP A 59 32.13 8.94 0.35
CA ASP A 59 31.27 8.10 1.20
C ASP A 59 30.89 8.82 2.49
N GLU A 60 31.83 9.53 3.11
CA GLU A 60 31.57 10.27 4.35
C GLU A 60 30.63 11.47 4.12
N ILE A 61 30.81 12.21 3.03
CA ILE A 61 29.93 13.33 2.65
C ILE A 61 28.54 12.83 2.26
N LEU A 62 28.46 11.74 1.49
CA LEU A 62 27.19 11.16 1.08
C LEU A 62 26.44 10.56 2.28
N ALA A 63 27.15 10.00 3.26
CA ALA A 63 26.56 9.47 4.49
C ALA A 63 25.86 10.57 5.33
N VAL A 64 26.41 11.79 5.37
CA VAL A 64 25.78 12.92 6.09
C VAL A 64 24.36 13.20 5.60
N ILE A 65 24.08 12.98 4.31
CA ILE A 65 22.76 13.22 3.71
C ILE A 65 21.93 11.94 3.66
N THR A 66 22.53 10.83 3.24
CA THR A 66 21.80 9.56 3.01
C THR A 66 21.40 8.88 4.31
N VAL A 67 22.18 8.99 5.39
CA VAL A 67 21.83 8.37 6.67
C VAL A 67 20.59 9.02 7.31
N PRO A 68 20.51 10.35 7.47
CA PRO A 68 19.30 10.96 8.03
C PRO A 68 18.06 10.77 7.14
N THR A 69 18.21 10.90 5.82
CA THR A 69 17.07 10.74 4.90
C THR A 69 16.54 9.31 4.88
N SER A 70 17.44 8.31 4.82
CA SER A 70 17.04 6.89 4.89
C SER A 70 16.44 6.53 6.25
N ALA A 71 16.94 7.12 7.35
CA ALA A 71 16.37 6.93 8.68
C ALA A 71 14.94 7.49 8.78
N ILE A 72 14.68 8.68 8.21
CA ILE A 72 13.34 9.27 8.18
C ILE A 72 12.38 8.40 7.34
N VAL A 73 12.75 8.07 6.10
CA VAL A 73 11.89 7.30 5.20
C VAL A 73 11.61 5.91 5.77
N SER A 74 12.63 5.23 6.25
CA SER A 74 12.49 3.89 6.85
C SER A 74 11.69 3.96 8.16
N GLY A 75 11.89 5.01 8.96
CA GLY A 75 11.15 5.23 10.20
C GLY A 75 9.65 5.38 9.96
N VAL A 76 9.26 6.21 8.98
CA VAL A 76 7.86 6.36 8.58
C VAL A 76 7.28 5.04 8.10
N TYR A 77 8.02 4.30 7.27
CA TYR A 77 7.57 2.99 6.78
C TYR A 77 7.31 1.99 7.92
N VAL A 78 8.25 1.88 8.87
CA VAL A 78 8.12 0.99 10.04
C VAL A 78 6.95 1.42 10.93
N ALA A 79 6.81 2.72 11.20
CA ALA A 79 5.75 3.24 12.05
C ALA A 79 4.36 2.97 11.45
N VAL A 80 4.18 3.25 10.16
CA VAL A 80 2.92 2.98 9.46
C VAL A 80 2.62 1.48 9.47
N HIS A 81 3.57 0.63 9.08
CA HIS A 81 3.38 -0.81 9.04
C HIS A 81 2.99 -1.40 10.40
N ASN A 82 3.71 -1.03 11.46
CA ASN A 82 3.44 -1.53 12.81
C ASN A 82 2.11 -1.00 13.37
N THR A 83 1.70 0.22 12.99
CA THR A 83 0.39 0.77 13.38
C THR A 83 -0.75 0.02 12.71
N TYR A 84 -0.63 -0.30 11.41
CA TYR A 84 -1.61 -1.14 10.71
C TYR A 84 -1.69 -2.53 11.32
N HIS A 85 -0.54 -3.15 11.60
CA HIS A 85 -0.49 -4.45 12.25
C HIS A 85 -1.20 -4.44 13.61
N PHE A 86 -0.92 -3.43 14.46
CA PHE A 86 -1.61 -3.26 15.75
C PHE A 86 -3.13 -3.05 15.60
N ALA A 87 -3.55 -2.26 14.62
CA ALA A 87 -4.96 -2.04 14.34
C ALA A 87 -5.66 -3.31 13.86
N GLU A 88 -5.00 -4.14 13.04
CA GLU A 88 -5.54 -5.43 12.60
C GLU A 88 -5.66 -6.42 13.76
N GLU A 89 -4.66 -6.49 14.65
CA GLU A 89 -4.73 -7.28 15.89
C GLU A 89 -5.90 -6.85 16.78
N THR A 90 -6.12 -5.53 16.93
CA THR A 90 -7.08 -5.00 17.91
C THR A 90 -8.52 -4.96 17.37
N ILE A 91 -8.72 -4.49 16.13
CA ILE A 91 -10.04 -4.11 15.59
C ILE A 91 -10.64 -5.23 14.73
N LYS A 92 -9.85 -5.88 13.87
CA LYS A 92 -10.35 -6.93 12.94
C LYS A 92 -10.31 -8.30 13.57
N CYS A 93 -9.30 -8.57 14.38
CA CYS A 93 -9.03 -9.87 14.96
C CYS A 93 -9.15 -9.79 16.49
N SER A 94 -10.23 -9.21 17.02
CA SER A 94 -10.58 -9.38 18.43
C SER A 94 -10.61 -10.88 18.72
N TYR A 95 -9.62 -11.35 19.47
CA TYR A 95 -9.58 -12.72 19.97
C TYR A 95 -10.91 -12.96 20.70
N PRO A 96 -11.70 -13.98 20.33
CA PRO A 96 -12.75 -14.41 21.23
C PRO A 96 -12.02 -14.91 22.50
N LEU A 97 -12.24 -14.24 23.62
CA LEU A 97 -11.97 -14.81 24.93
C LEU A 97 -12.79 -16.10 25.10
#